data_AF-A0A3D1DEB2-F1
#
_entry.id   AF-A0A3D1DEB2-F1
#
_cell.length_a   1.000
_cell.length_b   1.000
_cell.length_c   1.000
_cell.angle_alpha   90.00
_cell.angle_beta   90.00
_cell.angle_gamma   90.00
#
_symmetry.space_group_name_H-M   'P 1'
#
loop_
_entity.id
_entity.type
_entity.pdbx_description
1 polymer ?
#
loop_
_entity_poly.entity_id
_entity_poly.type
_entity_poly.pdbx_seq_one_letter_code
_entity_poly.pdbx_strand_id
1 'polypeptide(L)'
;AALLKTGKTLVSLGRHQLVIDRGADWSVEMVDFEQPRARQEAIAEIATQMALPAWDEIFINTRSHTQLAASTGDGLQGLDSILEYRRRGGFSRGDQPTGKHYTHLAIDRAAAPRGLAVHKPFLKRIGRTGSASSIESITTWQAREWFDVCPENDRQFPWRFHRSRAIARGVRRLLVDLELRFPKARIRVVIPPGGRVETAVRRGLKTMKRPEGGVYKADFYRHIWGSNNHIASIGEGLGTVDLSGLRIEPTFLGIRFAPPNGPLDLFLKHTLDDLAGNRGSRFRGPQSLVYEAQETLRAPYKAKFTEKREAIIRGLLARKEIREVILYESADWAYFLPPDDPHKYLQTNTKP
;
A
#
# COMPACT_ATOMS: atom_id res chain seq x y z
N ALA A 1 6.87 -16.27 -24.64
CA ALA A 1 6.43 -16.27 -26.06
C ALA A 1 6.29 -17.68 -26.66
N ALA A 2 7.25 -18.60 -26.50
CA ALA A 2 7.18 -19.94 -27.13
C ALA A 2 6.10 -20.89 -26.56
N LEU A 3 5.74 -20.75 -25.27
CA LEU A 3 4.79 -21.65 -24.58
C LEU A 3 3.34 -21.50 -25.05
N LEU A 4 2.89 -20.27 -25.35
CA LEU A 4 1.50 -20.00 -25.76
C LEU A 4 1.15 -20.55 -27.15
N LYS A 5 2.13 -20.73 -28.04
CA LYS A 5 1.91 -21.34 -29.37
C LYS A 5 1.52 -22.82 -29.30
N THR A 6 1.69 -23.47 -28.14
CA THR A 6 1.45 -24.90 -27.98
C THR A 6 0.07 -25.24 -27.45
N GLY A 7 -0.74 -24.25 -27.06
CA GLY A 7 -2.08 -24.46 -26.48
C GLY A 7 -2.08 -25.12 -25.09
N LYS A 8 -0.91 -25.37 -24.49
CA LYS A 8 -0.78 -25.95 -23.15
C LYS A 8 -0.88 -24.85 -22.08
N THR A 9 -1.88 -24.95 -21.21
CA THR A 9 -2.09 -24.06 -20.05
C THR A 9 -1.27 -24.46 -18.82
N LEU A 10 -0.72 -25.68 -18.83
CA LEU A 10 0.10 -26.25 -17.75
C LEU A 10 1.36 -26.86 -18.35
N VAL A 11 2.51 -26.52 -17.76
CA VAL A 11 3.80 -27.11 -18.11
C VAL A 11 4.42 -27.70 -16.86
N SER A 12 4.75 -28.98 -16.94
CA SER A 12 5.45 -29.68 -15.88
C SER A 12 6.87 -29.10 -15.79
N LEU A 13 7.18 -28.45 -14.67
CA LEU A 13 8.54 -27.98 -14.38
C LEU A 13 9.36 -29.23 -14.04
N GLY A 14 10.29 -29.63 -14.91
CA GLY A 14 11.21 -30.74 -14.65
C GLY A 14 12.22 -30.40 -13.53
N ARG A 15 13.50 -30.78 -13.70
CA ARG A 15 14.59 -30.34 -12.79
C ARG A 15 14.96 -28.84 -12.94
N HIS A 16 14.14 -28.08 -13.64
CA HIS A 16 14.41 -26.69 -13.96
C HIS A 16 13.60 -25.79 -13.02
N GLN A 17 14.31 -25.14 -12.10
CA GLN A 17 13.76 -24.07 -11.28
C GLN A 17 13.19 -22.98 -12.18
N LEU A 18 12.00 -22.45 -11.84
CA LEU A 18 11.59 -21.15 -12.32
C LEU A 18 12.40 -20.10 -11.56
N VAL A 19 13.60 -19.78 -12.06
CA VAL A 19 14.37 -18.63 -11.59
C VAL A 19 13.90 -17.44 -12.40
N ILE A 20 13.08 -16.58 -11.79
CA ILE A 20 12.88 -15.22 -12.30
C ILE A 20 14.12 -14.42 -11.91
N ASP A 21 15.20 -14.64 -12.65
CA ASP A 21 16.41 -13.82 -12.55
C ASP A 21 16.12 -12.49 -13.25
N ARG A 22 16.09 -11.40 -12.48
CA ARG A 22 15.91 -10.05 -13.02
C ARG A 22 17.24 -9.29 -13.10
N GLY A 23 18.37 -9.99 -13.03
CA GLY A 23 19.71 -9.41 -13.03
C GLY A 23 20.09 -8.80 -11.68
N ALA A 24 21.29 -8.22 -11.60
CA ALA A 24 21.77 -7.46 -10.44
C ALA A 24 21.03 -6.10 -10.28
N ASP A 25 20.35 -5.65 -11.33
CA ASP A 25 19.68 -4.35 -11.41
C ASP A 25 18.22 -4.43 -10.94
N TRP A 26 18.00 -5.01 -9.77
CA TRP A 26 16.69 -4.95 -9.14
C TRP A 26 16.34 -3.50 -8.85
N SER A 27 15.33 -3.03 -9.57
CA SER A 27 14.52 -1.87 -9.17
C SER A 27 14.28 -1.90 -7.66
N VAL A 28 14.81 -0.87 -7.00
CA VAL A 28 14.63 -0.48 -5.59
C VAL A 28 13.15 -0.42 -5.19
N GLU A 29 12.26 -0.36 -6.17
CA GLU A 29 10.83 -0.47 -5.98
C GLU A 29 10.44 -1.93 -5.70
N MET A 30 10.42 -2.23 -4.40
CA MET A 30 9.48 -3.09 -3.68
C MET A 30 10.01 -4.44 -3.11
N VAL A 31 10.15 -4.39 -1.77
CA VAL A 31 9.69 -5.38 -0.77
C VAL A 31 10.58 -6.54 -0.31
N ASP A 32 11.87 -6.32 -0.11
CA ASP A 32 12.58 -7.19 0.85
C ASP A 32 13.46 -6.43 1.83
N PHE A 33 12.82 -5.62 2.68
CA PHE A 33 13.49 -5.04 3.84
C PHE A 33 13.87 -6.08 4.92
N GLU A 34 13.59 -7.38 4.75
CA GLU A 34 14.27 -8.38 5.59
C GLU A 34 15.77 -8.45 5.24
N GLN A 35 16.14 -8.12 3.99
CA GLN A 35 17.54 -8.04 3.55
C GLN A 35 18.22 -6.75 4.05
N PRO A 36 19.38 -6.86 4.72
CA PRO A 36 20.13 -5.69 5.18
C PRO A 36 20.52 -4.73 4.04
N ARG A 37 20.88 -5.25 2.87
CA ARG A 37 21.31 -4.42 1.74
C ARG A 37 20.20 -3.48 1.25
N ALA A 38 18.98 -4.00 1.09
CA ALA A 38 17.82 -3.19 0.71
C ALA A 38 17.51 -2.08 1.72
N ARG A 39 17.70 -2.36 3.03
CA ARG A 39 17.56 -1.32 4.06
C ARG A 39 18.67 -0.29 3.99
N GLN A 40 19.92 -0.70 3.79
CA GLN A 40 21.06 0.21 3.65
C GLN A 40 20.88 1.17 2.47
N GLU A 41 20.41 0.68 1.33
CA GLU A 41 20.15 1.50 0.14
C GLU A 41 19.04 2.52 0.41
N ALA A 42 17.90 2.10 0.97
CA ALA A 42 16.83 3.01 1.34
C ALA A 42 17.29 4.09 2.35
N ILE A 43 18.08 3.70 3.35
CA ILE A 43 18.62 4.64 4.34
C ILE A 43 19.62 5.61 3.70
N ALA A 44 20.46 5.16 2.76
CA ALA A 44 21.41 6.02 2.07
C ALA A 44 20.70 7.06 1.20
N GLU A 45 19.64 6.67 0.50
CA GLU A 45 18.81 7.59 -0.29
C GLU A 45 18.16 8.64 0.62
N ILE A 46 17.52 8.22 1.72
CA ILE A 46 16.93 9.13 2.71
C ILE A 46 18.00 10.04 3.34
N ALA A 47 19.19 9.51 3.64
CA ALA A 47 20.27 10.29 4.22
C ALA A 47 20.75 11.43 3.30
N THR A 48 20.67 11.24 1.99
CA THR A 48 21.02 12.28 1.02
C THR A 48 20.06 13.46 1.12
N GLN A 49 18.76 13.19 1.28
CA GLN A 49 17.75 14.26 1.47
C GLN A 49 17.89 14.90 2.86
N MET A 50 17.98 14.09 3.92
CA MET A 50 18.10 14.57 5.31
C MET A 50 19.40 15.35 5.61
N ALA A 51 20.36 15.38 4.68
CA ALA A 51 21.54 16.23 4.78
C ALA A 51 21.26 17.70 4.40
N LEU A 52 20.16 17.97 3.70
CA LEU A 52 19.77 19.32 3.29
C LEU A 52 18.99 20.02 4.41
N PRO A 53 19.22 21.33 4.67
CA PRO A 53 18.52 22.08 5.71
C PRO A 53 17.00 22.11 5.57
N ALA A 54 16.49 21.91 4.35
CA ALA A 54 15.06 21.93 4.06
C ALA A 54 14.27 20.75 4.66
N TRP A 55 14.94 19.68 5.09
CA TRP A 55 14.29 18.45 5.53
C TRP A 55 14.64 18.07 6.97
N ASP A 56 13.63 18.02 7.84
CA ASP A 56 13.76 17.67 9.27
C ASP A 56 12.87 16.48 9.69
N GLU A 57 12.07 15.97 8.76
CA GLU A 57 11.12 14.89 8.98
C GLU A 57 11.20 13.80 7.90
N ILE A 58 11.04 12.55 8.32
CA ILE A 58 10.87 11.40 7.43
C ILE A 58 9.40 10.95 7.46
N PHE A 59 8.71 11.13 6.34
CA PHE A 59 7.32 10.69 6.16
C PHE A 59 7.23 9.49 5.22
N ILE A 60 6.88 8.31 5.74
CA ILE A 60 6.84 7.06 4.98
C ILE A 60 5.40 6.75 4.57
N ASN A 61 5.14 6.78 3.26
CA ASN A 61 3.84 6.43 2.69
C ASN A 61 3.90 5.08 1.93
N THR A 62 2.77 4.39 1.87
CA THR A 62 2.57 3.06 1.26
C THR A 62 2.41 3.09 -0.26
N ARG A 63 2.95 4.10 -0.96
CA ARG A 63 2.60 4.35 -2.37
C ARG A 63 2.79 3.08 -3.21
N SER A 64 1.69 2.64 -3.81
CA SER A 64 1.60 1.36 -4.51
C SER A 64 1.44 1.49 -6.03
N HIS A 65 1.50 2.73 -6.57
CA HIS A 65 1.38 3.02 -8.01
C HIS A 65 2.71 3.22 -8.73
N THR A 66 3.82 3.16 -8.00
CA THR A 66 5.11 2.93 -8.63
C THR A 66 5.10 1.52 -9.21
N GLN A 67 5.57 1.38 -10.44
CA GLN A 67 5.39 0.17 -11.22
C GLN A 67 6.04 -0.97 -10.45
N LEU A 68 5.22 -1.82 -9.80
CA LEU A 68 5.76 -3.08 -9.33
C LEU A 68 6.42 -3.72 -10.55
N ALA A 69 7.67 -4.09 -10.39
CA ALA A 69 8.53 -4.51 -11.47
C ALA A 69 8.08 -5.86 -12.12
N ALA A 70 6.84 -6.27 -11.85
CA ALA A 70 6.11 -7.44 -12.29
C ALA A 70 4.65 -7.13 -12.72
N SER A 71 4.28 -5.85 -12.92
CA SER A 71 2.96 -5.48 -13.46
C SER A 71 2.90 -5.83 -14.95
N THR A 72 2.66 -7.11 -15.22
CA THR A 72 2.73 -7.74 -16.54
C THR A 72 1.32 -7.97 -17.08
N GLY A 73 1.10 -7.58 -18.34
CA GLY A 73 -0.07 -7.93 -19.12
C GLY A 73 0.22 -9.14 -20.01
N ASP A 74 -0.78 -9.98 -20.20
CA ASP A 74 -0.81 -11.01 -21.24
C ASP A 74 -1.89 -10.67 -22.27
N GLY A 75 -1.53 -10.66 -23.54
CA GLY A 75 -2.41 -10.23 -24.62
C GLY A 75 -1.91 -10.77 -25.95
N LEU A 76 -2.49 -10.32 -27.07
CA LEU A 76 -2.14 -10.82 -28.41
C LEU A 76 -0.65 -10.68 -28.77
N GLN A 77 0.07 -9.80 -28.08
CA GLN A 77 1.49 -9.53 -28.31
C GLN A 77 2.41 -10.34 -27.36
N GLY A 78 1.83 -11.19 -26.50
CA GLY A 78 2.52 -11.96 -25.49
C GLY A 78 2.69 -11.23 -24.15
N LEU A 79 3.62 -11.70 -23.33
CA LEU A 79 3.89 -11.10 -22.02
C LEU A 79 4.69 -9.81 -22.20
N ASP A 80 4.16 -8.69 -21.71
CA ASP A 80 4.82 -7.39 -21.71
C ASP A 80 4.38 -6.57 -20.48
N SER A 81 5.07 -5.48 -20.17
CA SER A 81 4.65 -4.57 -19.11
C SER A 81 3.28 -3.97 -19.42
N ILE A 82 2.47 -3.72 -18.39
CA ILE A 82 1.18 -3.05 -18.54
C ILE A 82 1.33 -1.66 -19.19
N LEU A 83 2.47 -0.99 -18.98
CA LEU A 83 2.74 0.31 -19.58
C LEU A 83 2.88 0.20 -21.10
N GLU A 84 3.57 -0.81 -21.61
CA GLU A 84 3.71 -1.04 -23.06
C GLU A 84 2.36 -1.27 -23.72
N TYR A 85 1.50 -2.05 -23.06
CA TYR A 85 0.12 -2.20 -23.50
C TYR A 85 -0.65 -0.86 -23.52
N ARG A 86 -0.56 -0.07 -22.44
CA ARG A 86 -1.22 1.25 -22.36
C ARG A 86 -0.69 2.23 -23.41
N ARG A 87 0.62 2.28 -23.64
CA ARG A 87 1.27 3.10 -24.67
C ARG A 87 0.73 2.81 -26.07
N ARG A 88 0.37 1.56 -26.34
CA ARG A 88 -0.20 1.12 -27.64
C ARG A 88 -1.71 1.35 -27.76
N GLY A 89 -2.33 1.98 -26.76
CA GLY A 89 -3.77 2.22 -26.67
C GLY A 89 -4.56 1.04 -26.09
N GLY A 90 -3.88 0.07 -25.49
CA GLY A 90 -4.48 -1.06 -24.79
C GLY A 90 -4.97 -0.70 -23.38
N PHE A 91 -5.96 -1.43 -22.89
CA PHE A 91 -6.43 -1.33 -21.52
C PHE A 91 -6.77 -2.71 -20.97
N SER A 92 -6.70 -2.85 -19.64
CA SER A 92 -7.06 -4.09 -18.94
C SER A 92 -8.55 -4.35 -19.10
N ARG A 93 -8.93 -5.55 -19.53
CA ARG A 93 -10.33 -5.90 -19.78
C ARG A 93 -10.78 -7.16 -19.04
N GLY A 94 -10.24 -7.43 -17.85
CA GLY A 94 -10.56 -8.69 -17.15
C GLY A 94 -10.48 -9.90 -18.11
N ASP A 95 -11.42 -10.83 -18.01
CA ASP A 95 -11.36 -12.14 -18.68
C ASP A 95 -11.84 -12.17 -20.16
N GLN A 96 -11.93 -11.03 -20.88
CA GLN A 96 -12.46 -11.03 -22.26
C GLN A 96 -11.47 -10.52 -23.34
N PRO A 97 -11.06 -11.36 -24.31
CA PRO A 97 -10.06 -11.02 -25.30
C PRO A 97 -10.70 -10.57 -26.62
N THR A 98 -10.79 -9.26 -26.87
CA THR A 98 -11.04 -8.73 -28.23
C THR A 98 -10.26 -7.45 -28.50
N GLY A 99 -9.14 -7.50 -29.23
CA GLY A 99 -8.39 -6.29 -29.67
C GLY A 99 -7.06 -6.04 -28.94
N LYS A 100 -6.65 -4.77 -28.78
CA LYS A 100 -5.38 -4.33 -28.14
C LYS A 100 -5.36 -4.51 -26.61
N HIS A 101 -6.23 -5.35 -26.05
CA HIS A 101 -6.38 -5.52 -24.60
C HIS A 101 -5.38 -6.52 -24.03
N TYR A 102 -5.17 -6.43 -22.72
CA TYR A 102 -4.35 -7.37 -21.95
C TYR A 102 -5.09 -7.84 -20.70
N THR A 103 -4.82 -9.07 -20.29
CA THR A 103 -5.15 -9.62 -18.99
C THR A 103 -4.01 -9.28 -18.04
N HIS A 104 -4.31 -8.58 -16.93
CA HIS A 104 -3.29 -8.36 -15.88
C HIS A 104 -3.05 -9.68 -15.17
N LEU A 105 -1.82 -10.20 -15.27
CA LEU A 105 -1.47 -11.49 -14.65
C LEU A 105 -1.37 -11.44 -13.12
N ALA A 106 -1.32 -10.24 -12.54
CA ALA A 106 -1.26 -10.02 -11.09
C ALA A 106 -0.10 -10.76 -10.38
N ILE A 107 0.95 -11.16 -11.11
CA ILE A 107 2.14 -11.86 -10.56
C ILE A 107 2.84 -10.98 -9.53
N ASP A 108 2.77 -9.67 -9.70
CA ASP A 108 3.23 -8.65 -8.77
C ASP A 108 2.62 -8.80 -7.36
N ARG A 109 1.39 -9.33 -7.25
CA ARG A 109 0.75 -9.60 -5.95
C ARG A 109 1.38 -10.80 -5.24
N ALA A 110 1.88 -11.77 -5.99
CA ALA A 110 2.50 -12.97 -5.46
C ALA A 110 3.96 -12.75 -5.01
N ALA A 111 4.55 -11.58 -5.24
CA ALA A 111 5.91 -11.28 -4.76
C ALA A 111 5.98 -11.27 -3.22
N ALA A 112 7.03 -11.87 -2.67
CA ALA A 112 7.28 -11.96 -1.24
C ALA A 112 8.78 -11.83 -0.89
N PRO A 113 9.12 -11.42 0.34
CA PRO A 113 10.49 -11.47 0.85
C PRO A 113 11.13 -12.85 0.68
N ARG A 114 12.42 -12.89 0.28
CA ARG A 114 13.16 -14.13 0.04
C ARG A 114 13.21 -15.01 1.29
N GLY A 115 13.29 -14.40 2.47
CA GLY A 115 13.29 -15.10 3.76
C GLY A 115 12.05 -15.97 3.99
N LEU A 116 10.93 -15.68 3.33
CA LEU A 116 9.71 -16.47 3.45
C LEU A 116 9.90 -17.90 2.91
N ALA A 117 10.73 -18.09 1.88
CA ALA A 117 11.01 -19.41 1.29
C ALA A 117 11.65 -20.39 2.29
N VAL A 118 12.25 -19.89 3.36
CA VAL A 118 12.89 -20.68 4.43
C VAL A 118 12.22 -20.50 5.80
N HIS A 119 11.10 -19.77 5.85
CA HIS A 119 10.42 -19.47 7.11
C HIS A 119 9.69 -20.70 7.66
N LYS A 120 10.22 -21.31 8.73
CA LYS A 120 9.72 -22.57 9.31
C LYS A 120 8.21 -22.61 9.56
N PRO A 121 7.56 -21.57 10.16
CA PRO A 121 6.11 -21.58 10.34
C PRO A 121 5.34 -21.73 9.02
N PHE A 122 5.77 -21.02 7.97
CA PHE A 122 5.17 -21.12 6.65
C PHE A 122 5.42 -22.51 6.02
N LEU A 123 6.67 -23.00 6.07
CA LEU A 123 7.03 -24.32 5.55
C LEU A 123 6.24 -25.45 6.22
N LYS A 124 6.07 -25.39 7.55
CA LYS A 124 5.23 -26.33 8.31
C LYS A 124 3.77 -26.24 7.87
N ARG A 125 3.24 -25.02 7.69
CA ARG A 125 1.84 -24.77 7.31
C ARG A 125 1.47 -25.39 5.96
N ILE A 126 2.40 -25.37 5.01
CA ILE A 126 2.23 -25.95 3.66
C ILE A 126 2.70 -27.42 3.58
N GLY A 127 2.97 -28.06 4.73
CA GLY A 127 3.28 -29.49 4.80
C GLY A 127 4.67 -29.88 4.29
N ARG A 128 5.67 -28.98 4.35
CA ARG A 128 7.02 -29.21 3.79
C ARG A 128 8.09 -29.40 4.86
N THR A 129 8.78 -30.54 4.77
CA THR A 129 10.01 -30.89 5.51
C THR A 129 11.20 -31.26 4.58
N GLY A 130 11.16 -30.93 3.27
CA GLY A 130 12.20 -31.33 2.28
C GLY A 130 12.41 -30.35 1.10
N SER A 131 13.42 -30.60 0.25
CA SER A 131 14.14 -29.59 -0.56
C SER A 131 13.65 -29.23 -1.98
N ALA A 132 12.60 -29.83 -2.56
CA ALA A 132 12.29 -29.53 -3.98
C ALA A 132 10.82 -29.48 -4.42
N SER A 133 9.83 -29.92 -3.64
CA SER A 133 8.41 -29.82 -4.02
C SER A 133 7.83 -28.41 -3.81
N SER A 134 8.68 -27.37 -3.80
CA SER A 134 8.48 -26.16 -2.99
C SER A 134 7.97 -24.88 -3.70
N ILE A 135 8.08 -24.78 -5.01
CA ILE A 135 7.77 -23.52 -5.71
C ILE A 135 6.34 -23.49 -6.26
N GLU A 136 5.78 -24.65 -6.63
CA GLU A 136 4.47 -24.74 -7.28
C GLU A 136 3.32 -24.35 -6.34
N SER A 137 3.27 -24.83 -5.09
CA SER A 137 2.18 -24.48 -4.15
C SER A 137 2.15 -23.01 -3.73
N ILE A 138 3.25 -22.27 -3.92
CA ILE A 138 3.34 -20.82 -3.68
C ILE A 138 2.76 -20.03 -4.87
N THR A 139 2.83 -20.62 -6.08
CA THR A 139 2.47 -19.98 -7.35
C THR A 139 1.09 -20.39 -7.87
N THR A 140 0.44 -21.41 -7.28
CA THR A 140 -0.94 -21.77 -7.59
C THR A 140 -1.89 -20.66 -7.17
N TRP A 141 -2.47 -19.96 -8.15
CA TRP A 141 -3.49 -18.95 -7.92
C TRP A 141 -4.70 -19.54 -7.20
N GLN A 142 -5.04 -19.00 -6.04
CA GLN A 142 -6.25 -19.37 -5.32
C GLN A 142 -7.35 -18.35 -5.61
N ALA A 143 -8.55 -18.85 -5.93
CA ALA A 143 -9.70 -18.00 -6.15
C ALA A 143 -9.92 -17.07 -4.95
N ARG A 144 -10.14 -15.78 -5.24
CA ARG A 144 -10.37 -14.71 -4.26
C ARG A 144 -9.20 -14.35 -3.35
N GLU A 145 -8.06 -15.05 -3.42
CA GLU A 145 -6.91 -14.82 -2.53
C GLU A 145 -6.49 -13.36 -2.49
N TRP A 146 -6.54 -12.65 -3.61
CA TRP A 146 -6.09 -11.26 -3.71
C TRP A 146 -7.23 -10.24 -3.86
N PHE A 147 -8.47 -10.71 -3.75
CA PHE A 147 -9.68 -9.89 -3.88
C PHE A 147 -10.47 -9.81 -2.58
N ASP A 148 -10.36 -10.82 -1.72
CA ASP A 148 -10.92 -10.80 -0.37
C ASP A 148 -10.10 -9.89 0.56
N VAL A 149 -10.67 -9.60 1.72
CA VAL A 149 -10.00 -8.87 2.81
C VAL A 149 -8.71 -9.59 3.21
N CYS A 150 -7.67 -8.83 3.59
CA CYS A 150 -6.41 -9.41 4.09
C CYS A 150 -6.69 -10.45 5.20
N PRO A 151 -6.15 -11.67 5.08
CA PRO A 151 -6.47 -12.74 6.02
C PRO A 151 -5.87 -12.47 7.40
N GLU A 152 -6.66 -12.71 8.44
CA GLU A 152 -6.26 -12.57 9.85
C GLU A 152 -5.50 -13.78 10.39
N ASN A 153 -5.57 -14.92 9.69
CA ASN A 153 -4.89 -16.17 10.01
C ASN A 153 -4.53 -16.91 8.71
N ASP A 154 -3.71 -17.96 8.82
CA ASP A 154 -3.22 -18.73 7.67
C ASP A 154 -4.14 -19.91 7.28
N ARG A 155 -5.42 -19.93 7.68
CA ARG A 155 -6.33 -21.05 7.39
C ARG A 155 -6.71 -21.12 5.92
N GLN A 156 -7.10 -20.00 5.31
CA GLN A 156 -7.61 -19.96 3.93
C GLN A 156 -6.50 -19.62 2.92
N PHE A 157 -5.78 -18.53 3.13
CA PHE A 157 -4.74 -18.04 2.22
C PHE A 157 -3.38 -17.98 2.93
N PRO A 158 -2.74 -19.13 3.18
CA PRO A 158 -1.49 -19.19 3.96
C PRO A 158 -0.36 -18.40 3.30
N TRP A 159 -0.26 -18.41 1.97
CA TRP A 159 0.77 -17.64 1.26
C TRP A 159 0.61 -16.14 1.49
N ARG A 160 -0.53 -15.54 1.09
CA ARG A 160 -0.84 -14.14 1.35
C ARG A 160 -0.68 -13.78 2.83
N PHE A 161 -1.15 -14.63 3.75
CA PHE A 161 -0.97 -14.41 5.18
C PHE A 161 0.50 -14.22 5.55
N HIS A 162 1.35 -15.23 5.28
CA HIS A 162 2.75 -15.22 5.70
C HIS A 162 3.57 -14.17 4.93
N ARG A 163 3.27 -13.92 3.65
CA ARG A 163 3.84 -12.84 2.82
C ARG A 163 3.64 -11.47 3.45
N SER A 164 2.41 -11.13 3.83
CA SER A 164 2.11 -9.82 4.43
C SER A 164 2.81 -9.61 5.77
N ARG A 165 3.01 -10.67 6.57
CA ARG A 165 3.77 -10.58 7.84
C ARG A 165 5.28 -10.48 7.60
N ALA A 166 5.82 -11.13 6.57
CA ALA A 166 7.22 -10.98 6.21
C ALA A 166 7.54 -9.53 5.79
N ILE A 167 6.64 -8.91 5.03
CA ILE A 167 6.74 -7.50 4.66
C ILE A 167 6.72 -6.61 5.91
N ALA A 168 5.77 -6.85 6.81
CA ALA A 168 5.67 -6.10 8.06
C ALA A 168 6.95 -6.18 8.90
N ARG A 169 7.57 -7.37 8.99
CA ARG A 169 8.86 -7.56 9.68
C ARG A 169 10.01 -6.82 9.01
N GLY A 170 10.10 -6.87 7.68
CA GLY A 170 11.11 -6.12 6.94
C GLY A 170 10.98 -4.62 7.20
N VAL A 171 9.77 -4.08 7.09
CA VAL A 171 9.50 -2.66 7.37
C VAL A 171 9.81 -2.31 8.82
N ARG A 172 9.43 -3.15 9.78
CA ARG A 172 9.80 -2.98 11.20
C ARG A 172 11.32 -2.81 11.37
N ARG A 173 12.13 -3.60 10.67
CA ARG A 173 13.60 -3.51 10.70
C ARG A 173 14.08 -2.20 10.08
N LEU A 174 13.52 -1.79 8.95
CA LEU A 174 13.81 -0.47 8.35
C LEU A 174 13.51 0.66 9.35
N LEU A 175 12.40 0.59 10.07
CA LEU A 175 12.05 1.60 11.08
C LEU A 175 13.01 1.62 12.28
N VAL A 176 13.55 0.46 12.70
CA VAL A 176 14.67 0.44 13.68
C VAL A 176 15.85 1.21 13.13
N ASP A 177 16.29 0.85 11.92
CA ASP A 177 17.51 1.38 11.34
C ASP A 177 17.37 2.89 11.09
N LEU A 178 16.19 3.39 10.71
CA LEU A 178 15.89 4.81 10.58
C LEU A 178 15.90 5.54 11.93
N GLU A 179 15.30 4.97 12.98
CA GLU A 179 15.32 5.58 14.32
C GLU A 179 16.75 5.70 14.87
N LEU A 180 17.59 4.68 14.62
CA LEU A 180 19.00 4.69 14.97
C LEU A 180 19.81 5.71 14.15
N ARG A 181 19.57 5.77 12.83
CA ARG A 181 20.33 6.63 11.92
C ARG A 181 19.98 8.11 12.10
N PHE A 182 18.71 8.41 12.34
CA PHE A 182 18.17 9.77 12.43
C PHE A 182 17.51 10.00 13.79
N PRO A 183 18.26 10.03 14.90
CA PRO A 183 17.71 10.10 16.26
C PRO A 183 17.06 11.45 16.61
N LYS A 184 17.15 12.45 15.75
CA LYS A 184 16.52 13.75 15.93
C LYS A 184 15.35 14.00 14.98
N ALA A 185 15.31 13.30 13.85
CA ALA A 185 14.23 13.46 12.88
C ALA A 185 12.91 12.97 13.48
N ARG A 186 11.82 13.68 13.21
CA ARG A 186 10.47 13.15 13.42
C ARG A 186 10.22 12.10 12.32
N ILE A 187 9.68 10.94 12.68
CA ILE A 187 9.43 9.86 11.72
C ILE A 187 7.96 9.46 11.81
N ARG A 188 7.23 9.67 10.72
CA ARG A 188 5.82 9.30 10.56
C ARG A 188 5.68 8.15 9.57
N VAL A 189 4.83 7.18 9.89
CA VAL A 189 4.53 6.05 9.01
C VAL A 189 3.04 5.96 8.76
N VAL A 190 2.65 5.95 7.50
CA VAL A 190 1.27 5.75 7.07
C VAL A 190 0.88 4.27 7.24
N ILE A 191 -0.09 4.01 8.10
CA ILE A 191 -0.62 2.69 8.40
C ILE A 191 -2.01 2.54 7.76
N PRO A 192 -2.19 1.61 6.80
CA PRO A 192 -3.50 1.28 6.28
C PRO A 192 -4.32 0.47 7.29
N PRO A 193 -5.66 0.49 7.19
CA PRO A 193 -6.52 -0.31 8.05
C PRO A 193 -6.21 -1.81 7.89
N GLY A 194 -6.19 -2.54 9.01
CA GLY A 194 -6.05 -4.00 9.00
C GLY A 194 -7.30 -4.72 8.49
N GLY A 195 -7.20 -6.04 8.24
CA GLY A 195 -8.31 -6.85 7.75
C GLY A 195 -9.53 -6.86 8.68
N ARG A 196 -9.31 -6.78 10.00
CA ARG A 196 -10.39 -6.62 11.00
C ARG A 196 -11.20 -5.36 10.80
N VAL A 197 -10.54 -4.22 10.57
CA VAL A 197 -11.19 -2.93 10.34
C VAL A 197 -12.06 -3.00 9.09
N GLU A 198 -11.50 -3.46 7.97
CA GLU A 198 -12.25 -3.63 6.73
C GLU A 198 -13.46 -4.56 6.93
N THR A 199 -13.27 -5.70 7.59
CA THR A 199 -14.36 -6.65 7.86
C THR A 199 -15.48 -6.01 8.69
N ALA A 200 -15.13 -5.29 9.74
CA ALA A 200 -16.10 -4.65 10.63
C ALA A 200 -16.87 -3.53 9.91
N VAL A 201 -16.18 -2.68 9.16
CA VAL A 201 -16.79 -1.59 8.39
C VAL A 201 -17.72 -2.13 7.31
N ARG A 202 -17.27 -3.12 6.52
CA ARG A 202 -18.12 -3.77 5.51
C ARG A 202 -19.38 -4.39 6.10
N ARG A 203 -19.26 -5.00 7.29
CA ARG A 203 -20.42 -5.56 8.02
C ARG A 203 -21.40 -4.46 8.44
N GLY A 204 -20.91 -3.34 8.98
CA GLY A 204 -21.76 -2.22 9.36
C GLY A 204 -22.44 -1.55 8.16
N LEU A 205 -21.72 -1.38 7.05
CA LEU A 205 -22.28 -0.80 5.81
C LEU A 205 -23.38 -1.67 5.19
N LYS A 206 -23.34 -2.99 5.39
CA LYS A 206 -24.36 -3.91 4.88
C LYS A 206 -25.76 -3.61 5.44
N THR A 207 -25.83 -3.11 6.66
CA THR A 207 -27.11 -2.83 7.36
C THR A 207 -27.38 -1.34 7.54
N MET A 208 -26.39 -0.47 7.30
CA MET A 208 -26.54 0.98 7.45
C MET A 208 -27.51 1.56 6.41
N LYS A 209 -28.57 2.21 6.88
CA LYS A 209 -29.57 2.89 6.05
C LYS A 209 -28.97 4.13 5.38
N ARG A 210 -29.38 4.38 4.14
CA ARG A 210 -29.08 5.61 3.40
C ARG A 210 -30.19 6.65 3.65
N PRO A 211 -29.86 7.95 3.70
CA PRO A 211 -30.86 9.02 3.81
C PRO A 211 -31.96 8.95 2.73
N GLU A 212 -31.58 8.59 1.51
CA GLU A 212 -32.44 8.49 0.33
C GLU A 212 -33.19 7.14 0.21
N GLY A 213 -33.05 6.25 1.19
CA GLY A 213 -33.66 4.91 1.19
C GLY A 213 -32.69 3.79 0.79
N GLY A 214 -32.98 2.57 1.27
CA GLY A 214 -32.10 1.41 1.11
C GLY A 214 -30.90 1.41 2.06
N VAL A 215 -29.86 0.63 1.73
CA VAL A 215 -28.62 0.49 2.52
C VAL A 215 -27.38 0.75 1.66
N TYR A 216 -26.26 1.12 2.29
CA TYR A 216 -24.99 1.38 1.59
C TYR A 216 -24.40 0.14 0.93
N LYS A 217 -24.60 -1.05 1.51
CA LYS A 217 -23.98 -2.34 1.11
C LYS A 217 -22.47 -2.40 1.40
N ALA A 218 -21.95 -3.62 1.48
CA ALA A 218 -20.55 -3.87 1.87
C ALA A 218 -19.52 -3.36 0.84
N ASP A 219 -19.87 -3.24 -0.43
CA ASP A 219 -18.96 -2.75 -1.47
C ASP A 219 -18.71 -1.24 -1.38
N PHE A 220 -19.59 -0.50 -0.69
CA PHE A 220 -19.43 0.93 -0.47
C PHE A 220 -18.13 1.29 0.27
N TYR A 221 -17.52 0.33 0.98
CA TYR A 221 -16.22 0.50 1.61
C TYR A 221 -15.19 1.16 0.68
N ARG A 222 -15.13 0.77 -0.61
CA ARG A 222 -14.20 1.35 -1.61
C ARG A 222 -14.33 2.86 -1.85
N HIS A 223 -15.44 3.45 -1.42
CA HIS A 223 -15.73 4.88 -1.53
C HIS A 223 -15.40 5.66 -0.25
N ILE A 224 -14.91 4.99 0.78
CA ILE A 224 -14.53 5.59 2.07
C ILE A 224 -13.01 5.67 2.18
N TRP A 225 -12.30 4.56 1.98
CA TRP A 225 -10.86 4.47 2.20
C TRP A 225 -10.02 4.80 0.95
N GLY A 226 -8.79 5.29 1.17
CA GLY A 226 -7.82 5.74 0.16
C GLY A 226 -7.19 4.62 -0.68
N SER A 227 -7.47 4.58 -1.99
CA SER A 227 -6.83 3.66 -2.94
C SER A 227 -5.70 4.30 -3.76
N ASN A 228 -5.45 5.60 -3.61
CA ASN A 228 -4.48 6.31 -4.43
C ASN A 228 -3.06 6.15 -3.90
N ASN A 229 -2.86 5.83 -2.62
CA ASN A 229 -1.56 5.35 -2.16
C ASN A 229 -1.58 3.89 -1.75
N HIS A 230 -2.73 3.27 -1.45
CA HIS A 230 -2.77 1.89 -0.99
C HIS A 230 -3.57 0.95 -1.91
N ILE A 231 -2.88 -0.02 -2.49
CA ILE A 231 -3.47 -1.21 -3.11
C ILE A 231 -3.43 -2.31 -2.04
N ALA A 232 -4.60 -2.75 -1.57
CA ALA A 232 -4.73 -3.71 -0.47
C ALA A 232 -3.85 -4.95 -0.70
N SER A 233 -3.98 -5.60 -1.86
CA SER A 233 -3.21 -6.82 -2.19
C SER A 233 -1.69 -6.63 -2.25
N ILE A 234 -1.19 -5.39 -2.31
CA ILE A 234 0.24 -5.08 -2.33
C ILE A 234 0.72 -4.63 -0.95
N GLY A 235 0.06 -3.61 -0.38
CA GLY A 235 0.52 -2.91 0.82
C GLY A 235 -0.08 -3.37 2.14
N GLU A 236 -0.99 -4.36 2.15
CA GLU A 236 -1.71 -4.81 3.37
C GLU A 236 -0.80 -5.25 4.52
N GLY A 237 0.45 -5.62 4.24
CA GLY A 237 1.44 -5.93 5.27
C GLY A 237 1.72 -4.75 6.22
N LEU A 238 1.62 -3.50 5.75
CA LEU A 238 1.75 -2.34 6.63
C LEU A 238 0.62 -2.26 7.67
N GLY A 239 -0.56 -2.80 7.33
CA GLY A 239 -1.67 -2.95 8.25
C GLY A 239 -1.36 -3.84 9.45
N THR A 240 -0.21 -4.54 9.48
CA THR A 240 0.23 -5.38 10.60
C THR A 240 1.63 -5.02 11.15
N VAL A 241 2.19 -3.86 10.78
CA VAL A 241 3.49 -3.45 11.31
C VAL A 241 3.39 -3.20 12.81
N ASP A 242 4.32 -3.83 13.54
CA ASP A 242 4.56 -3.60 14.96
C ASP A 242 5.37 -2.31 15.15
N LEU A 243 5.02 -1.47 16.11
CA LEU A 243 5.78 -0.26 16.44
C LEU A 243 6.33 -0.30 17.88
N SER A 244 6.21 -1.46 18.54
CA SER A 244 6.61 -1.64 19.93
C SER A 244 8.03 -1.18 20.21
N GLY A 245 8.16 -0.25 21.16
CA GLY A 245 9.45 0.28 21.60
C GLY A 245 10.09 1.33 20.69
N LEU A 246 9.50 1.62 19.52
CA LEU A 246 9.96 2.70 18.64
C LEU A 246 9.34 4.04 18.99
N ARG A 247 9.91 5.14 18.53
CA ARG A 247 9.31 6.49 18.65
C ARG A 247 8.49 6.92 17.43
N ILE A 248 8.29 6.01 16.48
CA ILE A 248 7.57 6.25 15.23
C ILE A 248 6.14 6.73 15.51
N GLU A 249 5.72 7.78 14.81
CA GLU A 249 4.37 8.31 14.88
C GLU A 249 3.50 7.62 13.81
N PRO A 250 2.49 6.81 14.21
CA PRO A 250 1.57 6.24 13.23
C PRO A 250 0.66 7.34 12.66
N THR A 251 0.61 7.40 11.34
CA THR A 251 -0.33 8.22 10.58
C THR A 251 -1.37 7.30 9.97
N PHE A 252 -2.65 7.57 10.17
CA PHE A 252 -3.71 6.78 9.57
C PHE A 252 -3.88 7.07 8.08
N LEU A 253 -3.94 6.03 7.25
CA LEU A 253 -4.39 6.16 5.86
C LEU A 253 -5.92 6.13 5.77
N GLY A 254 -6.54 7.30 5.75
CA GLY A 254 -7.94 7.36 6.09
C GLY A 254 -8.90 7.40 4.93
N ILE A 255 -8.92 8.52 4.21
CA ILE A 255 -10.16 8.91 3.58
C ILE A 255 -9.91 9.27 2.13
N ARG A 256 -10.69 8.67 1.23
CA ARG A 256 -10.74 9.04 -0.18
C ARG A 256 -11.86 10.02 -0.41
N PHE A 257 -11.61 11.03 -1.26
CA PHE A 257 -12.67 11.88 -1.80
C PHE A 257 -13.52 12.52 -0.67
N ALA A 258 -14.85 12.39 -0.68
CA ALA A 258 -15.72 13.01 0.32
C ALA A 258 -16.89 12.07 0.71
N PRO A 259 -16.65 11.03 1.55
CA PRO A 259 -17.69 10.10 1.97
C PRO A 259 -18.79 10.80 2.79
N PRO A 260 -20.01 10.23 2.87
CA PRO A 260 -21.05 10.73 3.77
C PRO A 260 -20.67 10.47 5.25
N ASN A 261 -21.24 11.26 6.17
CA ASN A 261 -20.89 11.23 7.60
C ASN A 261 -21.07 9.84 8.23
N GLY A 262 -22.22 9.17 8.04
CA GLY A 262 -22.46 7.85 8.64
C GLY A 262 -21.40 6.79 8.29
N PRO A 263 -21.14 6.52 6.99
CA PRO A 263 -20.05 5.65 6.55
C PRO A 263 -18.67 6.08 7.07
N LEU A 264 -18.39 7.39 7.07
CA LEU A 264 -17.13 7.94 7.55
C LEU A 264 -16.94 7.70 9.06
N ASP A 265 -17.96 7.96 9.87
CA ASP A 265 -17.92 7.78 11.32
C ASP A 265 -17.75 6.31 11.71
N LEU A 266 -18.43 5.39 10.99
CA LEU A 266 -18.24 3.95 11.17
C LEU A 266 -16.78 3.54 10.89
N PHE A 267 -16.21 4.07 9.82
CA PHE A 267 -14.83 3.78 9.41
C PHE A 267 -13.80 4.36 10.39
N LEU A 268 -13.99 5.61 10.81
CA LEU A 268 -13.13 6.27 11.80
C LEU A 268 -13.16 5.53 13.13
N LYS A 269 -14.34 5.13 13.61
CA LYS A 269 -14.47 4.36 14.86
C LYS A 269 -13.57 3.12 14.84
N HIS A 270 -13.76 2.24 13.87
CA HIS A 270 -13.02 0.98 13.82
C HIS A 270 -11.52 1.16 13.59
N THR A 271 -11.14 2.22 12.87
CA THR A 271 -9.72 2.52 12.68
C THR A 271 -9.07 3.04 13.95
N LEU A 272 -9.67 4.04 14.60
CA LEU A 272 -9.09 4.66 15.80
C LEU A 272 -8.95 3.61 16.91
N ASP A 273 -9.92 2.68 16.99
CA ASP A 273 -9.84 1.52 17.89
C ASP A 273 -8.65 0.59 17.54
N ASP A 274 -8.38 0.32 16.25
CA ASP A 274 -7.26 -0.53 15.80
C ASP A 274 -5.87 0.11 16.05
N LEU A 275 -5.79 1.43 16.01
CA LEU A 275 -4.58 2.19 16.30
C LEU A 275 -4.49 2.66 17.77
N ALA A 276 -5.43 2.25 18.63
CA ALA A 276 -5.39 2.58 20.03
C ALA A 276 -4.05 2.18 20.65
N GLY A 277 -3.43 3.09 21.41
CA GLY A 277 -2.08 2.89 21.97
C GLY A 277 -0.94 2.93 20.95
N ASN A 278 -1.19 3.45 19.73
CA ASN A 278 -0.19 3.68 18.68
C ASN A 278 0.64 2.43 18.34
N ARG A 279 0.01 1.24 18.38
CA ARG A 279 0.64 -0.07 18.13
C ARG A 279 1.92 -0.33 18.93
N GLY A 280 1.94 0.11 20.19
CA GLY A 280 3.08 -0.08 21.08
C GLY A 280 4.20 0.95 20.88
N SER A 281 4.06 1.90 19.95
CA SER A 281 4.98 3.03 19.85
C SER A 281 5.08 3.77 21.19
N ARG A 282 6.28 4.30 21.47
CA ARG A 282 6.55 5.22 22.59
C ARG A 282 5.94 6.60 22.36
N PHE A 283 5.54 6.93 21.14
CA PHE A 283 4.79 8.14 20.87
C PHE A 283 3.43 8.10 21.58
N ARG A 284 3.17 9.10 22.43
CA ARG A 284 1.93 9.23 23.23
C ARG A 284 1.02 10.37 22.76
N GLY A 285 1.38 11.07 21.69
CA GLY A 285 0.54 12.12 21.13
C GLY A 285 -0.67 11.59 20.37
N PRO A 286 -1.61 12.48 20.00
CA PRO A 286 -2.69 12.14 19.09
C PRO A 286 -2.15 11.82 17.70
N GLN A 287 -2.94 11.07 16.93
CA GLN A 287 -2.57 10.53 15.63
C GLN A 287 -2.71 11.58 14.52
N SER A 288 -2.03 11.30 13.42
CA SER A 288 -2.13 12.05 12.17
C SER A 288 -3.05 11.30 11.21
N LEU A 289 -3.74 12.00 10.32
CA LEU A 289 -4.60 11.36 9.31
C LEU A 289 -4.22 11.83 7.90
N VAL A 290 -4.02 10.90 6.97
CA VAL A 290 -3.88 11.20 5.54
C VAL A 290 -5.24 11.27 4.87
N TYR A 291 -5.51 12.40 4.22
CA TYR A 291 -6.72 12.64 3.44
C TYR A 291 -6.39 12.69 1.94
N GLU A 292 -6.79 11.62 1.23
CA GLU A 292 -6.55 11.42 -0.20
C GLU A 292 -7.72 11.94 -1.04
N ALA A 293 -7.82 13.26 -1.16
CA ALA A 293 -8.91 13.91 -1.87
C ALA A 293 -8.48 14.78 -3.04
N GLN A 294 -7.29 14.55 -3.62
CA GLN A 294 -6.81 15.29 -4.80
C GLN A 294 -7.81 15.35 -5.97
N GLU A 295 -8.67 14.35 -6.13
CA GLU A 295 -9.72 14.33 -7.16
C GLU A 295 -10.76 15.45 -6.94
N THR A 296 -11.01 15.83 -5.67
CA THR A 296 -11.91 16.93 -5.30
C THR A 296 -11.36 18.30 -5.69
N LEU A 297 -10.05 18.42 -5.95
CA LEU A 297 -9.41 19.67 -6.38
C LEU A 297 -9.54 19.93 -7.89
N ARG A 298 -9.88 18.90 -8.67
CA ARG A 298 -10.00 19.04 -10.13
C ARG A 298 -11.16 19.97 -10.48
N ALA A 299 -11.00 20.77 -11.53
CA ALA A 299 -11.94 21.79 -11.98
C ALA A 299 -13.45 21.40 -11.95
N PRO A 300 -13.89 20.20 -12.40
CA PRO A 300 -15.32 19.85 -12.35
C PRO A 300 -15.85 19.53 -10.95
N TYR A 301 -14.98 19.24 -9.98
CA TYR A 301 -15.37 18.85 -8.61
C TYR A 301 -15.11 19.95 -7.57
N LYS A 302 -14.18 20.86 -7.85
CA LYS A 302 -13.68 21.86 -6.88
C LYS A 302 -14.79 22.66 -6.20
N ALA A 303 -15.65 23.34 -6.97
CA ALA A 303 -16.72 24.16 -6.41
C ALA A 303 -17.71 23.34 -5.54
N LYS A 304 -18.05 22.13 -5.98
CA LYS A 304 -19.06 21.28 -5.32
C LYS A 304 -18.55 20.63 -4.02
N PHE A 305 -17.25 20.34 -3.95
CA PHE A 305 -16.70 19.53 -2.87
C PHE A 305 -15.82 20.31 -1.87
N THR A 306 -15.56 21.60 -2.11
CA THR A 306 -14.76 22.43 -1.19
C THR A 306 -15.37 22.47 0.21
N GLU A 307 -16.63 22.87 0.34
CA GLU A 307 -17.32 22.95 1.64
C GLU A 307 -17.39 21.60 2.35
N LYS A 308 -17.71 20.54 1.60
CA LYS A 308 -17.80 19.18 2.15
C LYS A 308 -16.45 18.67 2.66
N ARG A 309 -15.38 18.94 1.92
CA ARG A 309 -14.01 18.62 2.33
C ARG A 309 -13.64 19.36 3.61
N GLU A 310 -13.88 20.67 3.67
CA GLU A 310 -13.59 21.45 4.86
C GLU A 310 -14.38 20.96 6.08
N ALA A 311 -15.67 20.63 5.90
CA ALA A 311 -16.48 20.07 6.96
C ALA A 311 -15.92 18.73 7.47
N ILE A 312 -15.46 17.86 6.58
CA ILE A 312 -14.78 16.61 6.96
C ILE A 312 -13.50 16.92 7.76
N ILE A 313 -12.62 17.78 7.24
CA ILE A 313 -11.35 18.13 7.90
C ILE A 313 -11.61 18.71 9.30
N ARG A 314 -12.56 19.64 9.43
CA ARG A 314 -12.95 20.22 10.73
C ARG A 314 -13.50 19.15 11.67
N GLY A 315 -14.35 18.24 11.17
CA GLY A 315 -14.87 17.12 11.95
C GLY A 315 -13.80 16.13 12.41
N LEU A 316 -12.74 15.95 11.62
CA LEU A 316 -11.57 15.14 12.01
C LEU A 316 -10.74 15.85 13.09
N LEU A 317 -10.41 17.13 12.89
CA LEU A 317 -9.62 17.92 13.85
C LEU A 317 -10.37 18.19 15.16
N ALA A 318 -11.70 18.09 15.16
CA ALA A 318 -12.51 18.16 16.39
C ALA A 318 -12.38 16.91 17.28
N ARG A 319 -11.83 15.79 16.76
CA ARG A 319 -11.61 14.57 17.54
C ARG A 319 -10.29 14.67 18.29
N LYS A 320 -10.32 14.47 19.61
CA LYS A 320 -9.12 14.54 20.48
C LYS A 320 -8.03 13.54 20.09
N GLU A 321 -8.40 12.45 19.41
CA GLU A 321 -7.52 11.41 18.94
C GLU A 321 -6.70 11.84 17.72
N ILE A 322 -7.11 12.89 17.01
CA ILE A 322 -6.50 13.36 15.76
C ILE A 322 -5.94 14.76 15.97
N ARG A 323 -4.61 14.91 15.81
CA ARG A 323 -3.94 16.21 15.95
C ARG A 323 -3.84 16.96 14.63
N GLU A 324 -3.66 16.22 13.55
CA GLU A 324 -3.35 16.81 12.25
C GLU A 324 -3.99 16.01 11.11
N VAL A 325 -4.39 16.74 10.06
CA VAL A 325 -4.87 16.16 8.80
C VAL A 325 -3.88 16.54 7.71
N ILE A 326 -3.18 15.54 7.18
CA ILE A 326 -2.22 15.65 6.09
C ILE A 326 -3.01 15.53 4.79
N LEU A 327 -3.12 16.65 4.07
CA LEU A 327 -3.74 16.68 2.76
C LEU A 327 -2.79 16.07 1.74
N TYR A 328 -3.15 14.91 1.19
CA TYR A 328 -2.41 14.36 0.07
C TYR A 328 -2.91 15.02 -1.22
N GLU A 329 -2.21 16.09 -1.59
CA GLU A 329 -2.36 16.78 -2.87
C GLU A 329 -1.09 16.48 -3.69
N SER A 330 -1.22 16.29 -5.01
CA SER A 330 -0.05 16.18 -5.89
C SER A 330 0.67 17.54 -5.86
N ALA A 331 1.68 17.63 -5.01
CA ALA A 331 2.41 18.84 -4.72
C ALA A 331 3.60 18.95 -5.68
N ASP A 332 3.34 19.28 -6.94
CA ASP A 332 4.42 19.61 -7.90
C ASP A 332 5.30 20.75 -7.35
N TRP A 333 4.72 21.63 -6.51
CA TRP A 333 5.41 22.71 -5.80
C TRP A 333 6.60 22.25 -4.95
N ALA A 334 6.59 21.03 -4.41
CA ALA A 334 7.71 20.52 -3.61
C ALA A 334 9.00 20.34 -4.45
N TYR A 335 8.89 20.09 -5.76
CA TYR A 335 10.05 20.06 -6.67
C TYR A 335 10.66 21.46 -6.91
N PHE A 336 9.93 22.51 -6.56
CA PHE A 336 10.37 23.89 -6.71
C PHE A 336 10.82 24.51 -5.38
N LEU A 337 10.82 23.75 -4.27
CA LEU A 337 11.37 24.22 -3.00
C LEU A 337 12.91 24.25 -3.07
N PRO A 338 13.54 25.38 -2.75
CA PRO A 338 14.99 25.48 -2.76
C PRO A 338 15.58 24.59 -1.65
N PRO A 339 16.49 23.66 -1.97
CA PRO A 339 17.04 22.71 -1.00
C PRO A 339 17.97 23.36 0.02
N ASP A 340 18.50 24.54 -0.30
CA ASP A 340 19.41 25.36 0.52
C ASP A 340 18.69 26.23 1.54
N ASP A 341 17.48 26.70 1.20
CA ASP A 341 16.65 27.54 2.07
C ASP A 341 15.15 27.21 1.86
N PRO A 342 14.52 26.49 2.81
CA PRO A 342 13.12 26.13 2.71
C PRO A 342 12.19 27.35 2.74
N HIS A 343 12.67 28.54 3.10
CA HIS A 343 11.88 29.78 3.18
C HIS A 343 12.11 30.74 2.02
N LYS A 344 12.97 30.39 1.06
CA LYS A 344 13.33 31.27 -0.06
C LYS A 344 12.12 31.66 -0.93
N TYR A 345 11.07 30.84 -0.95
CA TYR A 345 9.79 31.19 -1.60
C TYR A 345 9.09 32.40 -0.95
N LEU A 346 9.40 32.74 0.30
CA LEU A 346 8.91 33.94 0.98
C LEU A 346 9.62 35.22 0.52
N GLN A 347 10.80 35.09 -0.10
CA GLN A 347 11.59 36.22 -0.58
C GLN A 347 11.20 36.64 -2.00
N THR A 348 10.60 35.73 -2.78
CA THR A 348 10.08 36.00 -4.11
C THR A 348 8.60 36.41 -4.03
N ASN A 349 8.29 37.68 -4.26
CA ASN A 349 6.92 38.22 -4.37
C ASN A 349 6.10 37.63 -5.55
N THR A 350 6.60 36.62 -6.24
CA THR A 350 5.86 35.90 -7.26
C THR A 350 4.97 34.87 -6.59
N LYS A 351 3.66 35.11 -6.65
CA LYS A 351 2.65 34.07 -6.43
C LYS A 351 3.01 32.85 -7.30
N PRO A 352 2.91 31.62 -6.76
CA PRO A 352 3.02 30.41 -7.56
C PRO A 352 1.96 30.35 -8.66
#